data_AF-A0A7M3YFZ9-F1
#
_entry.id   AF-A0A7M3YFZ9-F1
#
_cell.length_a   1.000
_cell.length_b   1.000
_cell.length_c   1.000
_cell.angle_alpha   90.00
_cell.angle_beta   90.00
_cell.angle_gamma   90.00
#
_symmetry.space_group_name_H-M   'P 1'
#
loop_
_entity.id
_entity.type
_entity.pdbx_description
1 polymer ?
#
loop_
_entity_poly.entity_id
_entity_poly.type
_entity_poly.pdbx_seq_one_letter_code
_entity_poly.pdbx_strand_id
1 'polypeptide(L)'
;MENKNLIKLVLTSGSLFLTGLSLFIIFARDQAQEFYGLTPTTVTGEANFLFYPLTIYMFLIICSVMYFKTEKLKYVEAILIMCSAILTVRVFSLLLSGFEISDYTLIAISAEILLCPIVGYLWYQEKENSMV
;
A
#
# COMPACT_ATOMS: atom_id res chain seq x y z
N MET A 1 13.23 9.21 19.12
CA MET A 1 11.99 10.02 19.18
C MET A 1 11.65 10.60 17.80
N GLU A 2 12.63 11.10 17.05
CA GLU A 2 12.45 11.63 15.69
C GLU A 2 11.95 10.57 14.67
N ASN A 3 12.57 9.38 14.65
CA ASN A 3 12.19 8.32 13.70
C ASN A 3 10.75 7.81 13.90
N LYS A 4 10.30 7.61 15.14
CA LYS A 4 8.89 7.27 15.42
C LYS A 4 7.92 8.29 14.85
N ASN A 5 8.22 9.58 14.97
CA ASN A 5 7.37 10.64 14.43
C ASN A 5 7.38 10.63 12.90
N LEU A 6 8.53 10.37 12.27
CA LEU A 6 8.62 10.19 10.82
C LEU A 6 7.83 8.96 10.33
N ILE A 7 7.92 7.83 11.04
CA ILE A 7 7.10 6.65 10.74
C ILE A 7 5.62 6.99 10.83
N LYS A 8 5.19 7.64 11.93
CA LYS A 8 3.79 8.08 12.09
C LYS A 8 3.35 9.01 10.96
N LEU A 9 4.19 9.94 10.53
CA LEU A 9 3.91 10.85 9.43
C LEU A 9 3.65 10.06 8.13
N VAL A 10 4.59 9.19 7.74
CA VAL A 10 4.49 8.40 6.51
C VAL A 10 3.26 7.48 6.55
N LEU A 11 3.02 6.80 7.68
CA LEU A 11 1.87 5.90 7.83
C LEU A 11 0.54 6.65 7.84
N THR A 12 0.48 7.86 8.39
CA THR A 12 -0.72 8.69 8.38
C THR A 12 -1.04 9.15 6.96
N SER A 13 -0.05 9.67 6.24
CA SER A 13 -0.21 10.07 4.83
C SER A 13 -0.62 8.88 3.95
N GLY A 14 0.02 7.73 4.13
CA GLY A 14 -0.34 6.49 3.43
C GLY A 14 -1.76 6.02 3.75
N SER A 15 -2.17 6.06 5.02
CA SER A 15 -3.53 5.67 5.44
C SER A 15 -4.60 6.60 4.85
N LEU A 16 -4.35 7.91 4.81
CA LEU A 16 -5.26 8.88 4.17
C LEU A 16 -5.38 8.62 2.67
N PHE A 17 -4.26 8.38 1.98
CA PHE A 17 -4.25 8.05 0.57
C PHE A 17 -5.03 6.76 0.26
N LEU A 18 -4.78 5.69 1.02
CA LEU A 18 -5.49 4.41 0.87
C LEU A 18 -6.98 4.51 1.20
N THR A 19 -7.35 5.36 2.17
CA THR A 19 -8.75 5.67 2.46
C THR A 19 -9.39 6.36 1.25
N GLY A 20 -8.70 7.33 0.65
CA GLY A 20 -9.13 7.98 -0.59
C GLY A 20 -9.33 6.99 -1.74
N LEU A 21 -8.37 6.09 -1.98
CA LEU A 21 -8.50 5.03 -2.99
C LEU A 21 -9.66 4.08 -2.71
N SER A 22 -9.91 3.77 -1.43
CA SER A 22 -11.03 2.93 -1.03
C SER A 22 -12.37 3.60 -1.35
N LEU A 23 -12.50 4.89 -1.03
CA LEU A 23 -13.67 5.68 -1.37
C LEU A 23 -13.84 5.82 -2.89
N PHE A 24 -12.74 6.00 -3.63
CA PHE A 24 -12.76 6.05 -5.09
C PHE A 24 -13.31 4.77 -5.71
N ILE A 25 -12.85 3.60 -5.24
CA ILE A 25 -13.36 2.29 -5.69
C ILE A 25 -14.86 2.13 -5.38
N ILE A 26 -15.31 2.56 -4.20
CA ILE A 26 -16.69 2.34 -3.74
C ILE A 26 -17.67 3.30 -4.43
N PHE A 27 -17.32 4.58 -4.54
CA PHE A 27 -18.25 5.64 -4.94
C PHE A 27 -18.07 6.14 -6.38
N ALA A 28 -16.92 5.88 -6.99
CA ALA A 28 -16.60 6.26 -8.38
C ALA A 28 -16.10 5.02 -9.15
N ARG A 29 -16.91 3.95 -9.10
CA ARG A 29 -16.48 2.60 -9.53
C ARG A 29 -16.06 2.54 -10.99
N ASP A 30 -16.85 3.10 -11.90
CA ASP A 30 -16.56 3.04 -13.33
C ASP A 30 -15.25 3.77 -13.64
N GLN A 31 -15.04 4.93 -13.02
CA GLN A 31 -13.79 5.68 -13.12
C GLN A 31 -12.61 4.92 -12.50
N ALA A 32 -12.85 4.21 -11.39
CA ALA A 32 -11.83 3.37 -10.77
C ALA A 32 -11.44 2.19 -11.67
N GLN A 33 -12.40 1.53 -12.31
CA GLN A 33 -12.14 0.45 -13.25
C GLN A 33 -11.33 0.92 -14.44
N GLU A 34 -11.67 2.07 -15.01
CA GLU A 34 -10.90 2.72 -16.07
C GLU A 34 -9.48 3.07 -15.59
N PHE A 35 -9.36 3.71 -14.43
CA PHE A 35 -8.07 4.10 -13.84
C PHE A 35 -7.14 2.89 -13.60
N TYR A 36 -7.67 1.79 -13.07
CA TYR A 36 -6.90 0.56 -12.84
C TYR A 36 -6.72 -0.29 -14.10
N GLY A 37 -7.40 0.02 -15.20
CA GLY A 37 -7.44 -0.83 -16.39
C GLY A 37 -8.07 -2.21 -16.13
N LEU A 38 -9.04 -2.28 -15.21
CA LEU A 38 -9.68 -3.51 -14.76
C LEU A 38 -11.19 -3.44 -14.99
N THR A 39 -11.64 -3.92 -16.16
CA THR A 39 -13.08 -4.01 -16.46
C THR A 39 -13.58 -5.44 -16.24
N PRO A 40 -14.32 -5.72 -15.16
CA PRO A 40 -14.87 -7.05 -14.92
C PRO A 40 -15.99 -7.38 -15.92
N THR A 41 -16.03 -8.63 -16.37
CA THR A 41 -17.04 -9.11 -17.33
C THR A 41 -18.19 -9.87 -16.68
N THR A 42 -18.10 -10.13 -15.37
CA THR A 42 -19.08 -10.91 -14.60
C THR A 42 -19.34 -10.28 -13.25
N VAL A 43 -20.48 -10.61 -12.64
CA VAL A 43 -20.84 -10.19 -11.28
C VAL A 43 -19.77 -10.65 -10.26
N THR A 44 -19.18 -11.82 -10.46
CA THR A 44 -18.08 -12.30 -9.62
C THR A 44 -16.81 -11.47 -9.82
N GLY A 45 -16.52 -11.06 -11.06
CA GLY A 45 -15.43 -10.13 -11.36
C GLY A 45 -15.61 -8.78 -10.67
N GLU A 46 -16.82 -8.23 -10.71
CA GLU A 46 -17.20 -6.99 -9.99
C GLU A 46 -16.96 -7.10 -8.49
N ALA A 47 -17.42 -8.20 -7.88
CA ALA A 47 -17.20 -8.44 -6.45
C ALA A 47 -15.70 -8.54 -6.12
N ASN A 48 -14.92 -9.19 -6.97
CA ASN A 48 -13.48 -9.34 -6.78
C ASN A 48 -12.71 -8.02 -6.96
N PHE A 49 -13.13 -7.17 -7.90
CA PHE A 49 -12.56 -5.84 -8.11
C PHE A 49 -12.70 -4.95 -6.86
N LEU A 50 -13.81 -5.09 -6.13
CA LEU A 50 -13.97 -4.43 -4.83
C LEU A 50 -13.15 -5.13 -3.74
N PHE A 51 -13.32 -6.44 -3.64
CA PHE A 51 -12.87 -7.22 -2.47
C PHE A 51 -11.35 -7.18 -2.29
N TYR A 52 -10.59 -7.50 -3.35
CA TYR A 52 -9.14 -7.66 -3.20
C TYR A 52 -8.40 -6.36 -2.89
N PRO A 53 -8.57 -5.25 -3.64
CA PRO A 53 -7.90 -4.00 -3.33
C PRO A 53 -8.33 -3.46 -1.96
N LEU A 54 -9.63 -3.46 -1.64
CA LEU A 54 -10.12 -2.98 -0.35
C LEU A 54 -9.58 -3.81 0.82
N THR A 55 -9.41 -5.13 0.66
CA THR A 55 -8.80 -5.98 1.69
C THR A 55 -7.35 -5.58 1.97
N ILE A 56 -6.56 -5.34 0.93
CA ILE A 56 -5.17 -4.89 1.06
C ILE A 56 -5.11 -3.51 1.72
N TYR A 57 -5.92 -2.56 1.25
CA TYR A 57 -5.94 -1.20 1.77
C TYR A 57 -6.36 -1.18 3.25
N MET A 58 -7.40 -1.93 3.60
CA MET A 58 -7.86 -2.07 4.99
C MET A 58 -6.78 -2.70 5.88
N PHE A 59 -6.08 -3.74 5.41
CA PHE A 59 -4.98 -4.34 6.16
C PHE A 59 -3.89 -3.31 6.50
N LEU A 60 -3.44 -2.55 5.50
CA LEU A 60 -2.40 -1.53 5.66
C LEU A 60 -2.84 -0.39 6.60
N ILE A 61 -4.10 0.06 6.49
CA ILE A 61 -4.69 1.07 7.38
C ILE A 61 -4.76 0.54 8.82
N ILE A 62 -5.24 -0.69 9.02
CA ILE A 62 -5.33 -1.30 10.35
C ILE A 62 -3.94 -1.42 10.98
N CYS A 63 -2.94 -1.90 10.26
CA CYS A 63 -1.56 -1.96 10.77
C CYS A 63 -1.04 -0.57 11.14
N SER A 64 -1.34 0.45 10.33
CA SER A 64 -0.94 1.84 10.61
C SER A 64 -1.58 2.37 11.89
N VAL A 65 -2.89 2.17 12.07
CA VAL A 65 -3.62 2.55 13.30
C VAL A 65 -3.09 1.79 14.52
N MET A 66 -2.79 0.50 14.37
CA MET A 66 -2.24 -0.32 15.44
C MET A 66 -0.83 0.14 15.85
N TYR A 67 0.00 0.55 14.89
CA TYR A 67 1.27 1.19 15.19
C TYR A 67 1.07 2.53 15.91
N PHE A 68 0.15 3.38 15.44
CA PHE A 68 -0.12 4.67 16.09
C PHE A 68 -0.55 4.51 17.55
N LYS A 69 -1.38 3.50 17.84
CA LYS A 69 -1.90 3.21 19.18
C LYS A 69 -0.86 2.58 20.11
N THR A 70 0.06 1.77 19.60
CA THR A 70 0.91 0.90 20.44
C THR A 70 2.40 1.14 20.30
N GLU A 71 2.82 1.84 19.26
CA GLU A 71 4.21 2.04 18.82
C GLU A 71 5.02 0.74 18.63
N LYS A 72 4.35 -0.41 18.52
CA LYS A 72 5.03 -1.70 18.33
C LYS A 72 5.46 -1.87 16.87
N LEU A 73 6.76 -1.99 16.63
CA LEU A 73 7.36 -2.12 15.30
C LEU A 73 6.86 -3.33 14.49
N LYS A 74 6.31 -4.38 15.14
CA LYS A 74 5.71 -5.53 14.44
C LYS A 74 4.61 -5.15 13.44
N TYR A 75 3.91 -4.03 13.67
CA TYR A 75 2.88 -3.57 12.73
C TYR A 75 3.48 -2.87 11.52
N VAL A 76 4.61 -2.19 11.69
CA VAL A 76 5.41 -1.63 10.59
C VAL A 76 6.07 -2.74 9.79
N GLU A 77 6.57 -3.78 10.46
CA GLU A 77 7.10 -4.98 9.83
C GLU A 77 6.06 -5.70 8.96
N ALA A 78 4.82 -5.84 9.45
CA ALA A 78 3.72 -6.39 8.66
C ALA A 78 3.40 -5.56 7.40
N ILE A 79 3.44 -4.23 7.50
CA ILE A 79 3.30 -3.32 6.35
C ILE A 79 4.44 -3.55 5.36
N LEU A 80 5.68 -3.62 5.83
CA LEU A 80 6.86 -3.84 4.99
C LEU A 80 6.80 -5.17 4.25
N ILE A 81 6.37 -6.25 4.91
CA ILE A 81 6.19 -7.55 4.27
C ILE A 81 5.15 -7.46 3.15
N MET A 82 4.01 -6.81 3.40
CA MET A 82 2.96 -6.64 2.39
C MET A 82 3.44 -5.78 1.21
N CYS A 83 4.08 -4.63 1.47
CA CYS A 83 4.65 -3.78 0.43
C CYS A 83 5.71 -4.50 -0.40
N SER A 84 6.58 -5.29 0.25
CA SER A 84 7.61 -6.08 -0.44
C SER A 84 6.99 -7.16 -1.32
N ALA A 85 5.93 -7.82 -0.86
CA ALA A 85 5.20 -8.81 -1.66
C ALA A 85 4.57 -8.17 -2.90
N ILE A 86 3.90 -7.01 -2.75
CA ILE A 86 3.30 -6.27 -3.87
C ILE A 86 4.38 -5.84 -4.87
N LEU A 87 5.48 -5.25 -4.39
CA LEU A 87 6.60 -4.84 -5.24
C LEU A 87 7.21 -6.03 -5.99
N THR A 88 7.36 -7.18 -5.33
CA THR A 88 7.88 -8.39 -5.95
C THR A 88 6.97 -8.88 -7.08
N VAL A 89 5.65 -8.96 -6.82
CA VAL A 89 4.67 -9.35 -7.84
C VAL A 89 4.61 -8.32 -8.98
N ARG A 90 4.77 -7.02 -8.69
CA ARG A 90 4.87 -5.97 -9.70
C ARG A 90 6.06 -6.20 -10.62
N VAL A 91 7.24 -6.44 -10.05
CA VAL A 91 8.47 -6.70 -10.83
C VAL A 91 8.26 -7.92 -11.74
N PHE A 92 7.72 -9.02 -11.21
CA PHE A 92 7.41 -10.18 -12.05
C PHE A 92 6.38 -9.89 -13.14
N SER A 93 5.32 -9.14 -12.83
CA SER A 93 4.30 -8.74 -13.81
C SER A 93 4.91 -7.93 -14.95
N LEU A 94 5.78 -6.96 -14.64
CA LEU A 94 6.47 -6.15 -15.64
C LEU A 94 7.45 -6.98 -16.50
N LEU A 95 8.12 -7.97 -15.90
CA LEU A 95 9.03 -8.87 -16.62
C LEU A 95 8.28 -9.80 -17.57
N LEU A 96 7.10 -10.27 -17.19
CA LEU A 96 6.32 -11.24 -17.97
C LEU A 96 5.43 -10.58 -19.03
N SER A 97 4.79 -9.46 -18.68
CA SER A 97 3.79 -8.80 -19.52
C SER A 97 4.32 -7.57 -20.26
N GLY A 98 5.54 -7.12 -19.93
CA GLY A 98 6.11 -5.88 -20.44
C GLY A 98 5.71 -4.64 -19.63
N PHE A 99 6.20 -3.48 -20.05
CA PHE A 99 5.93 -2.20 -19.38
C PHE A 99 4.83 -1.43 -20.10
N GLU A 100 3.68 -1.28 -19.45
CA GLU A 100 2.57 -0.47 -19.92
C GLU A 100 2.38 0.75 -19.00
N ILE A 101 2.45 1.94 -19.60
CA ILE A 101 2.27 3.20 -18.89
C ILE A 101 0.78 3.53 -18.86
N SER A 102 0.20 3.46 -17.67
CA SER A 102 -1.12 4.00 -17.35
C SER A 102 -1.01 4.97 -16.18
N ASP A 103 -2.05 5.76 -15.96
CA ASP A 103 -2.15 6.69 -14.82
C ASP A 103 -1.94 5.95 -13.50
N TYR A 104 -2.47 4.73 -13.40
CA TYR A 104 -2.25 3.86 -12.26
C TYR A 104 -0.79 3.40 -12.13
N THR A 105 -0.14 2.92 -13.20
CA THR A 105 1.26 2.47 -13.09
C THR A 105 2.21 3.60 -12.70
N LEU A 106 1.96 4.84 -13.15
CA LEU A 106 2.76 6.00 -12.77
C LEU A 106 2.70 6.29 -11.26
N ILE A 107 1.50 6.25 -10.69
CA ILE A 107 1.28 6.50 -9.26
C ILE A 107 1.76 5.30 -8.43
N ALA A 108 1.37 4.08 -8.82
CA ALA A 108 1.63 2.87 -8.09
C ALA A 108 3.13 2.54 -8.00
N ILE A 109 3.86 2.60 -9.13
CA ILE A 109 5.30 2.30 -9.14
C ILE A 109 6.07 3.30 -8.30
N SER A 110 5.75 4.58 -8.40
CA SER A 110 6.39 5.63 -7.59
C SER A 110 6.17 5.40 -6.10
N ALA A 111 4.95 5.04 -5.70
CA ALA A 111 4.65 4.69 -4.32
C ALA A 111 5.34 3.38 -3.89
N GLU A 112 5.28 2.32 -4.68
CA GLU A 112 5.86 1.01 -4.35
C GLU A 112 7.40 1.08 -4.23
N ILE A 113 8.07 1.80 -5.13
CA ILE A 113 9.53 1.93 -5.17
C ILE A 113 10.06 2.89 -4.10
N LEU A 114 9.37 3.98 -3.78
CA LEU A 114 9.87 4.96 -2.81
C LEU A 114 9.43 4.63 -1.39
N LEU A 115 8.19 4.18 -1.20
CA LEU A 115 7.59 4.05 0.13
C LEU A 115 8.15 2.84 0.87
N CYS A 116 8.39 1.72 0.18
CA CYS A 116 8.93 0.51 0.81
C CYS A 116 10.37 0.72 1.36
N PRO A 117 11.32 1.31 0.60
CA PRO A 117 12.65 1.63 1.13
C PRO A 117 12.64 2.69 2.23
N ILE A 118 11.82 3.74 2.12
CA ILE A 118 11.73 4.79 3.15
C ILE A 118 11.22 4.20 4.47
N VAL A 119 10.10 3.48 4.44
CA VAL A 119 9.55 2.84 5.64
C VAL A 119 10.52 1.78 6.18
N GLY A 120 11.20 1.04 5.30
CA GLY A 120 12.18 0.02 5.67
C GLY A 120 13.38 0.60 6.40
N TYR A 121 13.92 1.71 5.90
CA TYR A 121 15.01 2.44 6.53
C TYR A 121 14.62 2.96 7.92
N LEU A 122 13.45 3.60 8.04
CA LEU A 122 12.97 4.12 9.31
C LEU A 122 12.71 3.00 10.34
N TRP A 123 12.16 1.88 9.89
CA TRP A 123 11.97 0.69 10.73
C TRP A 123 13.29 0.13 11.24
N TYR A 124 14.29 0.00 10.36
CA TYR A 124 15.61 -0.52 10.71
C TYR A 124 16.28 0.34 11.78
N GLN A 125 16.29 1.67 11.57
CA GLN A 125 16.85 2.64 12.51
C GLN A 125 16.16 2.57 13.88
N GLU A 126 14.82 2.50 13.92
CA GLU A 126 14.08 2.41 15.18
C GLU A 126 14.30 1.07 15.89
N LYS A 127 14.47 -0.02 15.12
CA LYS A 127 14.79 -1.33 15.66
C LYS A 127 16.18 -1.36 16.30
N GLU A 128 17.20 -0.81 15.64
CA GLU A 128 18.55 -0.68 16.21
C GLU A 128 18.54 0.15 17.50
N ASN A 129 17.89 1.31 17.47
CA ASN A 129 17.78 2.18 18.66
C ASN A 129 17.04 1.54 19.83
N SER A 130 16.20 0.53 19.59
CA SER A 130 15.46 -0.19 20.64
C SER A 130 16.24 -1.38 21.23
N MET A 131 17.36 -1.77 20.60
CA MET A 131 18.24 -2.86 21.07
C MET A 131 19.44 -2.37 21.89
N VAL A 132 19.70 -1.05 21.88
CA VAL A 132 20.69 -0.35 22.70
C VAL A 132 20.03 0.14 23.98
#